data_AF-A0A0A1HVU3-F1
#
_entry.id   AF-A0A0A1HVU3-F1
#
_cell.length_a   1.000
_cell.length_b   1.000
_cell.length_c   1.000
_cell.angle_alpha   90.00
_cell.angle_beta   90.00
_cell.angle_gamma   90.00
#
_symmetry.space_group_name_H-M   'P 1'
#
loop_
_entity.id
_entity.type
_entity.pdbx_description
1 polymer ?
#
loop_
_entity_poly.entity_id
_entity_poly.type
_entity_poly.pdbx_seq_one_letter_code
_entity_poly.pdbx_strand_id
1 'polypeptide(L)' 'MDRKLADAHDQMLELAEVLTTVLMKNVQGLDEKQAEDASIFMAKNRAAFAAAFKSNAAALGELLGSEGSE' A
#
# COMPACT_ATOMS: atom_id res chain seq x y z
N MET A 1 12.03 13.60 17.65
CA MET A 1 11.59 13.57 16.23
C MET A 1 11.25 12.13 15.80
N ASP A 2 11.88 11.12 16.41
CA ASP A 2 11.66 9.69 16.10
C ASP A 2 10.25 9.16 16.35
N ARG A 3 9.56 9.60 17.40
CA ARG A 3 8.25 9.03 17.75
C ARG A 3 7.21 9.15 16.63
N LYS A 4 7.13 10.31 15.96
CA LYS A 4 6.16 10.51 14.86
C LYS A 4 6.47 9.65 13.63
N LEU A 5 7.75 9.38 13.37
CA LEU A 5 8.17 8.53 12.26
C LEU A 5 7.88 7.06 12.59
N ALA A 6 8.12 6.64 13.83
CA ALA A 6 7.74 5.32 14.32
C ALA A 6 6.23 5.11 14.24
N ASP A 7 5.42 6.05 14.74
CA ASP A 7 3.95 5.97 14.70
C ASP A 7 3.43 5.85 13.25
N ALA A 8 4.03 6.59 12.31
CA ALA A 8 3.66 6.53 10.90
C ALA A 8 4.06 5.20 10.24
N HIS A 9 5.20 4.65 10.61
CA HIS A 9 5.67 3.34 10.16
C HIS A 9 4.78 2.21 10.69
N ASP A 10 4.40 2.25 11.97
CA ASP A 10 3.52 1.25 12.58
C ASP A 10 2.14 1.24 11.92
N GLN A 11 1.56 2.42 11.66
CA GLN A 11 0.30 2.54 10.92
C GLN A 11 0.39 1.98 9.48
N MET A 12 1.53 2.13 8.83
CA MET A 12 1.76 1.57 7.49
C MET A 12 1.78 0.05 7.55
N LEU A 13 2.47 -0.54 8.54
CA LEU A 13 2.52 -1.99 8.71
C LEU A 13 1.16 -2.58 9.08
N GLU A 14 0.42 -1.95 9.99
CA GLU A 14 -0.93 -2.36 10.36
C GLU A 14 -1.87 -2.38 9.14
N LEU A 15 -1.80 -1.35 8.29
CA LEU A 15 -2.58 -1.31 7.05
C LEU A 15 -2.19 -2.43 6.08
N ALA A 16 -0.89 -2.69 5.92
CA ALA A 16 -0.41 -3.74 5.04
C ALA A 16 -0.87 -5.14 5.51
N GLU A 17 -0.83 -5.42 6.81
CA GLU A 17 -1.29 -6.70 7.37
C GLU A 17 -2.78 -6.97 7.09
N VAL A 18 -3.62 -5.95 7.28
CA VAL A 18 -5.05 -6.04 6.98
C VAL A 18 -5.29 -6.25 5.48
N LEU A 19 -4.57 -5.51 4.62
CA LEU A 19 -4.66 -5.66 3.17
C LEU A 19 -4.24 -7.05 2.72
N THR A 20 -3.14 -7.60 3.23
CA THR A 20 -2.66 -8.96 2.90
C THR A 20 -3.74 -9.98 3.21
N THR A 21 -4.34 -9.88 4.40
CA THR A 21 -5.43 -10.79 4.82
C THR A 21 -6.64 -10.68 3.89
N VAL A 22 -7.03 -9.46 3.50
CA VAL A 22 -8.16 -9.24 2.59
C VAL A 22 -7.86 -9.80 1.21
N LEU A 23 -6.67 -9.55 0.66
CA LEU A 23 -6.27 -10.00 -0.66
C LEU A 23 -6.22 -11.54 -0.73
N MET A 24 -5.57 -12.20 0.24
CA MET A 24 -5.51 -13.67 0.28
C MET A 24 -6.89 -14.32 0.38
N LYS A 25 -7.83 -13.71 1.12
CA LYS A 25 -9.18 -14.25 1.29
C LYS A 25 -10.08 -14.07 0.08
N ASN A 26 -9.85 -13.02 -0.73
CA ASN A 26 -10.79 -12.60 -1.77
C ASN A 26 -10.23 -12.76 -3.20
N VAL A 27 -8.92 -12.88 -3.37
CA VAL A 27 -8.25 -13.02 -4.67
C VAL A 27 -7.73 -14.45 -4.80
N GLN A 28 -8.45 -15.28 -5.56
CA GLN A 28 -8.04 -16.66 -5.82
C GLN A 28 -6.73 -16.69 -6.62
N GLY A 29 -5.79 -17.54 -6.19
CA GLY A 29 -4.50 -17.72 -6.88
C GLY A 29 -3.41 -16.72 -6.47
N LEU A 30 -3.71 -15.79 -5.57
CA LEU A 30 -2.68 -14.95 -4.94
C LEU A 30 -1.99 -15.73 -3.82
N ASP A 31 -0.67 -15.85 -3.88
CA ASP A 31 0.10 -16.42 -2.78
C ASP A 31 0.37 -15.38 -1.67
N GLU A 32 0.80 -15.85 -0.50
CA GLU A 32 1.06 -15.01 0.67
C GLU A 32 2.10 -13.92 0.38
N LYS A 33 3.17 -14.27 -0.33
CA LYS A 33 4.25 -13.34 -0.65
C LYS A 33 3.75 -12.23 -1.59
N GLN A 34 2.99 -12.58 -2.62
CA GLN A 34 2.38 -11.63 -3.55
C GLN A 34 1.40 -10.70 -2.85
N ALA A 35 0.59 -11.25 -1.93
CA ALA A 35 -0.35 -10.47 -1.13
C ALA A 35 0.38 -9.48 -0.22
N GLU A 36 1.46 -9.91 0.42
CA GLU A 36 2.29 -9.06 1.28
C GLU A 36 3.00 -7.96 0.47
N ASP A 37 3.69 -8.32 -0.61
CA ASP A 37 4.42 -7.38 -1.47
C ASP A 37 3.48 -6.29 -2.00
N ALA A 38 2.29 -6.68 -2.50
CA ALA A 38 1.28 -5.74 -2.99
C ALA A 38 0.75 -4.83 -1.87
N SER A 39 0.48 -5.40 -0.69
CA SER A 39 -0.08 -4.66 0.44
C SER A 39 0.89 -3.65 1.02
N ILE A 40 2.18 -3.99 1.12
CA ILE A 40 3.24 -3.07 1.54
C ILE A 40 3.40 -1.93 0.54
N PHE A 41 3.38 -2.22 -0.77
CA PHE A 41 3.42 -1.19 -1.81
C PHE A 41 2.23 -0.22 -1.69
N MET A 42 1.02 -0.74 -1.51
CA MET A 42 -0.19 0.07 -1.32
C MET A 42 -0.11 0.92 -0.04
N ALA A 43 0.36 0.35 1.07
CA ALA A 43 0.47 1.05 2.34
C ALA A 43 1.52 2.17 2.32
N LYS A 44 2.68 1.93 1.67
CA LYS A 44 3.71 2.97 1.44
C LYS A 44 3.17 4.13 0.60
N ASN A 45 2.31 3.83 -0.37
CA ASN A 45 1.71 4.81 -1.28
C ASN A 45 0.26 5.16 -0.90
N ARG A 46 -0.09 5.07 0.40
CA ARG A 46 -1.49 5.17 0.88
C ARG A 46 -2.23 6.41 0.39
N ALA A 47 -1.53 7.53 0.20
CA ALA A 47 -2.14 8.78 -0.24
C ALA A 47 -2.66 8.69 -1.69
N ALA A 48 -1.85 8.16 -2.60
CA ALA A 48 -2.24 7.97 -4.00
C ALA A 48 -3.39 6.97 -4.12
N PHE A 49 -3.31 5.84 -3.41
CA PHE A 49 -4.39 4.85 -3.36
C PHE A 49 -5.68 5.41 -2.74
N ALA A 50 -5.59 6.17 -1.64
CA ALA A 50 -6.76 6.80 -1.03
C ALA A 50 -7.43 7.81 -1.97
N ALA A 51 -6.66 8.63 -2.69
CA ALA A 51 -7.18 9.56 -3.68
C ALA A 51 -7.86 8.82 -4.85
N ALA A 52 -7.24 7.72 -5.30
CA ALA A 52 -7.76 6.85 -6.34
C ALA A 52 -9.11 6.23 -5.97
N PHE A 53 -9.18 5.58 -4.81
CA PHE A 53 -10.41 4.96 -4.32
C PHE A 53 -11.50 5.97 -3.97
N LYS A 54 -11.14 7.21 -3.59
CA LYS A 54 -12.11 8.26 -3.27
C LYS A 54 -12.87 8.72 -4.51
N SER A 55 -12.15 9.13 -5.57
CA SER A 55 -12.79 9.59 -6.82
C SER A 55 -11.81 9.88 -7.97
N ASN A 56 -10.49 9.73 -7.79
CA ASN A 56 -9.51 10.19 -8.77
C ASN A 56 -8.54 9.08 -9.18
N ALA A 57 -8.97 8.18 -10.05
CA ALA A 57 -8.11 7.09 -10.55
C ALA A 57 -6.79 7.60 -11.17
N ALA A 58 -6.77 8.82 -11.72
CA ALA A 58 -5.56 9.42 -12.29
C ALA A 58 -4.48 9.71 -11.23
N ALA A 59 -4.81 9.73 -9.94
CA ALA A 59 -3.82 9.85 -8.86
C ALA A 59 -2.83 8.66 -8.84
N LEU A 60 -3.23 7.48 -9.33
CA LEU A 60 -2.30 6.36 -9.51
C LEU A 60 -1.24 6.63 -10.57
N GLY A 61 -1.45 7.61 -11.46
CA GLY A 61 -0.47 8.03 -12.45
C GLY A 61 0.83 8.55 -11.83
N GLU A 62 0.78 9.06 -10.60
CA GLU A 62 1.97 9.47 -9.83
C GLU A 62 2.92 8.28 -9.55
N LEU A 63 2.38 7.06 -9.49
CA LEU A 63 3.13 5.82 -9.22
C LEU A 63 3.71 5.20 -10.50
N LEU A 64 3.25 5.61 -11.68
CA LEU A 64 3.76 5.10 -12.97
C LEU A 64 5.10 5.73 -13.36
N GLY A 65 5.48 6.84 -12.73
CA GLY A 65 6.74 7.55 -12.95
C GLY A 65 7.80 7.30 -11.88
N SER A 66 7.53 6.49 -10.86
CA SER A 66 8.43 6.30 -9.71
C SER A 66 9.45 5.17 -9.86
N GLU A 67 9.64 4.58 -11.05
CA GLU A 67 10.67 3.55 -11.31
C GLU A 67 12.10 4.10 -11.45
N GLY A 68 12.45 5.18 -10.76
CA GLY A 68 13.82 5.70 -10.87
C GLY A 68 14.07 6.96 -10.06
N SER A 69 14.15 6.82 -8.75
CA SER A 69 14.94 7.71 -7.90
C SER A 69 15.29 6.95 -6.62
N GLU A 70 16.57 6.57 -6.54
CA GLU A 70 17.32 5.95 -5.43
C GLU A 70 17.30 4.42 -5.31
#